data_AF-A0A965N154-F1
#
_entry.id   AF-A0A965N154-F1
#
_cell.length_a   1.000
_cell.length_b   1.000
_cell.length_c   1.000
_cell.angle_alpha   90.00
_cell.angle_beta   90.00
_cell.angle_gamma   90.00
#
_symmetry.space_group_name_H-M   'P 1'
#
loop_
_entity.id
_entity.type
_entity.pdbx_description
1 polymer ?
#
loop_
_entity_poly.entity_id
_entity_poly.type
_entity_poly.pdbx_seq_one_letter_code
_entity_poly.pdbx_strand_id
1 'polypeptide(L)'
;MNRVFFIILIFGTFYGFSQQKTISVKASTDMRKVYFDYAQLKLEIIDQFGNIRNDAAILSYELQFLNNGNDTTFICYNALLSEPAQYFLNRHKNNVFLEFKNIRFKSEYDTELQLPNHKTIWMPPRVNPKKNK
;
A
#
# COMPACT_ATOMS: atom_id res chain seq x y z
N MET A 1 5.62 -89.15 -1.15
CA MET A 1 5.58 -88.21 -0.01
C MET A 1 5.65 -86.79 -0.55
N ASN A 2 4.50 -86.11 -0.55
CA ASN A 2 4.32 -84.75 -1.08
C ASN A 2 5.09 -83.74 -0.22
N ARG A 3 5.92 -82.90 -0.84
CA ARG A 3 6.44 -81.68 -0.21
C ARG A 3 5.85 -80.49 -0.93
N VAL A 4 4.85 -79.92 -0.27
CA VAL A 4 4.08 -78.74 -0.64
C VAL A 4 5.03 -77.54 -0.70
N PHE A 5 5.18 -76.94 -1.88
CA PHE A 5 5.83 -75.64 -2.04
C PHE A 5 4.83 -74.56 -1.62
N PHE A 6 5.08 -73.92 -0.48
CA PHE A 6 4.29 -72.81 0.03
C PHE A 6 4.74 -71.51 -0.67
N ILE A 7 3.83 -70.93 -1.44
CA ILE A 7 3.98 -69.59 -2.03
C ILE A 7 3.61 -68.59 -0.95
N ILE A 8 4.58 -67.82 -0.43
CA ILE A 8 4.32 -66.68 0.44
C ILE A 8 4.51 -65.42 -0.40
N LEU A 9 3.39 -64.91 -0.90
CA LEU A 9 3.29 -63.68 -1.67
C LEU A 9 3.19 -62.52 -0.66
N ILE A 10 4.33 -61.87 -0.39
CA ILE A 10 4.38 -60.71 0.50
C ILE A 10 3.84 -59.50 -0.28
N PHE A 11 2.55 -59.22 -0.11
CA PHE A 11 1.96 -57.93 -0.46
C PHE A 11 2.57 -56.86 0.43
N GLY A 12 3.65 -56.23 -0.04
CA GLY A 12 4.18 -55.01 0.55
C GLY A 12 3.17 -53.89 0.38
N THR A 13 2.34 -53.65 1.41
CA THR A 13 1.56 -52.43 1.56
C THR A 13 2.52 -51.26 1.79
N PHE A 14 3.04 -50.69 0.71
CA PHE A 14 3.61 -49.35 0.77
C PHE A 14 2.47 -48.36 1.03
N TYR A 15 2.26 -48.04 2.29
CA TYR A 15 1.52 -46.85 2.69
C TYR A 15 2.26 -45.64 2.14
N GLY A 16 1.77 -45.10 1.04
CA GLY A 16 2.17 -43.79 0.54
C GLY A 16 1.77 -42.74 1.56
N PHE A 17 2.68 -42.40 2.47
CA PHE A 17 2.63 -41.15 3.21
C PHE A 17 2.78 -40.01 2.20
N SER A 18 1.66 -39.57 1.62
CA SER A 18 1.61 -38.29 0.94
C SER A 18 1.90 -37.24 2.00
N GLN A 19 3.14 -36.74 2.02
CA GLN A 19 3.49 -35.55 2.79
C GLN A 19 2.51 -34.46 2.35
N GLN A 20 1.56 -34.15 3.23
CA GLN A 20 0.61 -33.07 3.03
C GLN A 20 1.47 -31.82 2.95
N LYS A 21 1.73 -31.33 1.72
CA LYS A 21 2.43 -30.07 1.50
C LYS A 21 1.54 -28.99 2.09
N THR A 22 1.76 -28.68 3.36
CA THR A 22 1.20 -27.50 3.99
C THR A 22 1.77 -26.31 3.22
N ILE A 23 0.94 -25.73 2.36
CA ILE A 23 1.24 -24.46 1.73
C ILE A 23 1.26 -23.46 2.88
N SER A 24 2.46 -23.14 3.35
CA SER A 24 2.66 -22.01 4.26
C SER A 24 2.41 -20.75 3.45
N VAL A 25 1.19 -20.20 3.57
CA VAL A 25 0.87 -18.89 3.04
C VAL A 25 1.63 -17.90 3.91
N LYS A 26 2.83 -17.53 3.48
CA LYS A 26 3.55 -16.38 4.04
C LYS A 26 2.62 -15.19 3.82
N ALA A 27 2.10 -14.59 4.90
CA ALA A 27 1.31 -13.38 4.81
C ALA A 27 2.16 -12.32 4.11
N SER A 28 1.91 -12.13 2.81
CA SER A 28 2.63 -11.13 2.03
C SER A 28 2.02 -9.78 2.43
N THR A 29 2.72 -9.04 3.28
CA THR A 29 2.42 -7.63 3.59
C THR A 29 2.84 -6.75 2.40
N ASP A 30 2.36 -7.07 1.20
CA ASP A 30 2.76 -6.41 -0.04
C ASP A 30 2.02 -5.07 -0.15
N MET A 31 2.62 -4.05 0.47
CA MET A 31 2.17 -2.66 0.43
C MET A 31 2.53 -2.08 -0.93
N ARG A 32 1.54 -1.81 -1.79
CA ARG A 32 1.80 -1.44 -3.19
C ARG A 32 1.85 0.07 -3.44
N LYS A 33 1.02 0.83 -2.74
CA LYS A 33 0.76 2.24 -3.09
C LYS A 33 0.18 3.01 -1.92
N VAL A 34 0.17 4.32 -2.07
CA VAL A 34 -0.57 5.24 -1.20
C VAL A 34 -1.83 5.76 -1.91
N TYR A 35 -2.79 6.19 -1.11
CA TYR A 35 -3.97 6.95 -1.49
C TYR A 35 -3.93 8.31 -0.79
N PHE A 36 -4.35 9.37 -1.48
CA PHE A 36 -4.45 10.70 -0.87
C PHE A 36 -5.92 11.01 -0.57
N ASP A 37 -6.24 11.16 0.72
CA ASP A 37 -7.57 11.58 1.19
C ASP A 37 -7.67 13.11 1.13
N TYR A 38 -8.48 13.59 0.17
CA TYR A 38 -8.72 15.00 -0.07
C TYR A 38 -9.50 15.71 1.05
N ALA A 39 -10.29 14.97 1.83
CA ALA A 39 -11.11 15.54 2.89
C ALA A 39 -10.26 15.81 4.14
N GLN A 40 -9.32 14.91 4.44
CA GLN A 40 -8.45 15.00 5.62
C GLN A 40 -7.04 15.52 5.31
N LEU A 41 -6.71 15.73 4.03
CA LEU A 41 -5.38 16.16 3.57
C LEU A 41 -4.26 15.25 4.10
N LYS A 42 -4.47 13.94 3.99
CA LYS A 42 -3.53 12.91 4.49
C LYS A 42 -3.27 11.82 3.45
N LEU A 43 -2.10 11.21 3.54
CA LEU A 43 -1.78 9.97 2.84
C LEU A 43 -2.19 8.76 3.67
N GLU A 44 -2.75 7.76 2.99
CA GLU A 44 -3.08 6.46 3.54
C GLU A 44 -2.35 5.38 2.76
N ILE A 45 -1.81 4.38 3.47
CA ILE A 45 -1.18 3.23 2.84
C ILE A 45 -2.27 2.22 2.51
N ILE A 46 -2.21 1.68 1.30
CA ILE A 46 -3.16 0.65 0.85
C ILE A 46 -2.41 -0.61 0.41
N ASP A 47 -2.98 -1.75 0.76
CA ASP A 47 -2.45 -3.05 0.37
C ASP A 47 -2.73 -3.37 -1.12
N GLN A 48 -2.22 -4.51 -1.57
CA GLN A 48 -2.45 -5.03 -2.91
C GLN A 48 -3.94 -5.29 -3.25
N PHE A 49 -4.80 -5.42 -2.25
CA PHE A 49 -6.25 -5.63 -2.41
C PHE A 49 -7.04 -4.31 -2.36
N GLY A 50 -6.37 -3.19 -2.07
CA GLY A 50 -6.96 -1.86 -1.96
C GLY A 50 -7.51 -1.53 -0.56
N ASN A 51 -7.20 -2.31 0.46
CA ASN A 51 -7.61 -2.01 1.83
C ASN A 51 -6.64 -0.99 2.45
N ILE A 52 -7.19 -0.03 3.20
CA ILE A 52 -6.40 0.89 4.01
C ILE A 52 -5.75 0.13 5.16
N ARG A 53 -4.45 0.32 5.33
CA ARG A 53 -3.63 -0.32 6.35
C ARG A 53 -3.35 0.65 7.48
N ASN A 54 -3.98 0.41 8.62
CA ASN A 54 -3.83 1.22 9.83
C ASN A 54 -2.64 0.78 10.71
N ASP A 55 -2.09 -0.39 10.42
CA ASP A 55 -0.93 -0.99 11.06
C ASP A 55 0.41 -0.46 10.52
N ALA A 56 0.37 0.37 9.48
CA ALA A 56 1.55 0.98 8.87
C ALA A 56 1.53 2.50 9.10
N ALA A 57 2.65 3.03 9.61
CA ALA A 57 2.78 4.45 9.92
C ALA A 57 3.68 5.16 8.91
N ILE A 58 3.13 6.15 8.19
CA ILE A 58 3.95 7.02 7.33
C ILE A 58 4.89 7.84 8.22
N LEU A 59 6.17 7.87 7.88
CA LEU A 59 7.22 8.60 8.59
C LEU A 59 7.47 9.96 7.93
N SER A 60 7.70 9.96 6.62
CA SER A 60 7.93 11.17 5.83
C SER A 60 7.67 10.94 4.34
N TYR A 61 7.48 12.04 3.61
CA TYR A 61 7.39 12.05 2.17
C TYR A 61 7.68 13.45 1.62
N GLU A 62 7.99 13.52 0.34
CA GLU A 62 8.09 14.77 -0.41
C GLU A 62 6.84 14.96 -1.25
N LEU A 63 6.20 16.12 -1.16
CA LEU A 63 5.09 16.50 -2.01
C LEU A 63 5.57 17.55 -3.01
N GLN A 64 5.52 17.20 -4.29
CA GLN A 64 5.80 18.09 -5.40
C GLN A 64 4.51 18.53 -6.08
N PHE A 65 4.34 19.85 -6.23
CA PHE A 65 3.29 20.47 -7.02
C PHE A 65 3.84 20.69 -8.43
N LEU A 66 3.25 20.03 -9.41
CA LEU A 66 3.64 20.13 -10.81
C LEU A 66 2.75 21.18 -11.48
N ASN A 67 3.33 22.32 -11.84
CA ASN A 67 2.63 23.42 -12.50
C ASN A 67 3.53 23.98 -13.61
N ASN A 68 3.13 23.82 -14.88
CA ASN A 68 3.82 24.23 -16.11
C ASN A 68 4.99 25.24 -15.92
N GLY A 69 6.16 24.74 -15.53
CA GLY A 69 7.41 25.51 -15.43
C GLY A 69 7.88 25.92 -14.02
N ASN A 70 7.04 25.78 -12.98
CA ASN A 70 7.39 26.10 -11.59
C ASN A 70 6.97 24.97 -10.65
N ASP A 71 7.84 23.97 -10.51
CA ASP A 71 7.64 22.89 -9.56
C ASP A 71 7.99 23.37 -8.14
N THR A 72 7.08 23.14 -7.19
CA THR A 72 7.31 23.48 -5.78
C THR A 72 7.29 22.21 -4.95
N THR A 73 8.33 21.99 -4.14
CA THR A 73 8.45 20.78 -3.31
C THR A 73 8.34 21.14 -1.83
N PHE A 74 7.58 20.34 -1.10
CA PHE A 74 7.42 20.42 0.35
C PHE A 74 7.80 19.09 0.99
N ILE A 75 8.53 19.15 2.09
CA ILE A 75 8.77 17.97 2.94
C ILE A 75 7.63 17.88 3.93
N CYS A 76 7.05 16.69 4.04
CA CYS A 76 5.99 16.37 4.98
C CYS A 76 6.47 15.24 5.90
N TYR A 77 6.07 15.35 7.16
CA TYR A 77 6.29 14.33 8.18
C TYR A 77 4.96 13.72 8.53
N ASN A 78 4.96 12.48 9.01
CA ASN A 78 3.75 11.69 9.28
C ASN A 78 2.84 11.56 8.04
N ALA A 79 1.55 11.25 8.24
CA ALA A 79 0.59 11.07 7.16
C ALA A 79 -0.02 12.39 6.62
N LEU A 80 0.01 13.46 7.41
CA LEU A 80 -0.65 14.73 7.08
C LEU A 80 0.22 15.59 6.16
N LEU A 81 -0.41 16.43 5.34
CA LEU A 81 0.30 17.50 4.64
C LEU A 81 0.93 18.47 5.65
N SER A 82 2.13 18.98 5.36
CA SER A 82 2.72 20.07 6.15
C SER A 82 1.90 21.35 6.01
N GLU A 83 1.90 22.20 7.03
CA GLU A 83 1.16 23.48 7.00
C GLU A 83 1.49 24.33 5.76
N PRO A 84 2.77 24.49 5.34
CA PRO A 84 3.10 25.22 4.13
C PRO A 84 2.48 24.59 2.87
N ALA A 85 2.45 23.25 2.78
CA ALA A 85 1.85 22.54 1.67
C ALA A 85 0.32 22.71 1.63
N GLN A 86 -0.35 22.62 2.79
CA GLN A 86 -1.80 22.86 2.90
C GLN A 86 -2.14 24.28 2.48
N TYR A 87 -1.37 25.25 2.94
CA TYR A 87 -1.54 26.65 2.59
C TYR A 87 -1.38 26.89 1.09
N PHE A 88 -0.36 26.29 0.50
CA PHE A 88 -0.10 26.36 -0.93
C PHE A 88 -1.25 25.73 -1.73
N LEU A 89 -1.66 24.51 -1.37
CA LEU A 89 -2.76 23.77 -2.00
C LEU A 89 -4.08 24.55 -1.99
N ASN A 90 -4.44 25.15 -0.86
CA ASN A 90 -5.68 25.90 -0.67
C ASN A 90 -5.74 27.21 -1.47
N ARG A 91 -4.59 27.75 -1.90
CA ARG A 91 -4.54 28.96 -2.74
C ARG A 91 -4.83 28.66 -4.22
N HIS A 92 -4.71 27.41 -4.65
CA HIS A 92 -4.95 27.04 -6.04
C HIS A 92 -6.45 26.94 -6.35
N LYS A 93 -6.90 27.71 -7.34
CA LYS A 93 -8.29 27.70 -7.84
C LYS A 93 -8.52 26.72 -8.98
N ASN A 94 -7.45 26.17 -9.53
CA ASN A 94 -7.47 25.22 -10.65
C ASN A 94 -6.98 23.85 -10.18
N ASN A 95 -7.19 22.84 -11.01
CA ASN A 95 -6.63 21.52 -10.78
C ASN A 95 -5.10 21.58 -10.76
N VAL A 96 -4.47 20.87 -9.83
CA VAL A 96 -3.01 20.80 -9.71
C VAL A 96 -2.57 19.36 -9.68
N PHE A 97 -1.53 19.03 -10.43
CA PHE A 97 -0.91 17.72 -10.37
C PHE A 97 0.00 17.65 -9.15
N LEU A 98 -0.21 16.63 -8.34
CA LEU A 98 0.58 16.34 -7.15
C LEU A 98 1.40 15.08 -7.41
N GLU A 99 2.68 15.11 -7.03
CA GLU A 99 3.54 13.93 -7.01
C GLU A 99 4.11 13.74 -5.60
N PHE A 100 3.80 12.60 -4.99
CA PHE A 100 4.35 12.17 -3.72
C PHE A 100 5.57 11.29 -3.99
N LYS A 101 6.73 11.68 -3.46
CA LYS A 101 8.03 11.02 -3.62
C LYS A 101 8.59 10.61 -2.28
N ASN A 102 9.56 9.70 -2.31
CA ASN A 102 10.34 9.30 -1.14
C ASN A 102 9.47 8.96 0.08
N ILE A 103 8.34 8.28 -0.18
CA ILE A 103 7.35 7.95 0.84
C ILE A 103 7.92 6.84 1.72
N ARG A 104 8.30 7.19 2.95
CA ARG A 104 8.82 6.26 3.94
C ARG A 104 7.76 5.92 4.95
N PHE A 105 7.68 4.65 5.31
CA PHE A 105 6.74 4.17 6.31
C PHE A 105 7.36 3.07 7.17
N LYS A 106 6.82 2.90 8.37
CA LYS A 106 7.15 1.81 9.28
C LYS A 106 6.07 0.73 9.14
N SER A 107 6.49 -0.50 8.87
CA SER A 107 5.58 -1.65 8.83
C SER A 107 5.19 -2.12 10.23
N GLU A 108 4.25 -3.06 10.30
CA GLU A 108 3.87 -3.75 11.54
C GLU A 108 5.05 -4.43 12.26
N TYR A 109 6.13 -4.75 11.54
CA TYR A 109 7.35 -5.38 12.06
C TYR A 109 8.46 -4.37 12.41
N ASP A 110 8.10 -3.12 12.67
CA ASP A 110 9.02 -2.04 13.03
C ASP A 110 10.09 -1.72 11.96
N THR A 111 9.92 -2.24 10.74
CA THR A 111 10.88 -2.09 9.65
C THR A 111 10.53 -0.86 8.82
N GLU A 112 11.50 0.02 8.60
CA GLU A 112 11.35 1.15 7.68
C GLU A 112 11.44 0.67 6.23
N LEU A 113 10.44 1.04 5.45
CA LEU A 113 10.30 0.67 4.04
C LEU A 113 9.95 1.93 3.23
N GLN A 114 10.21 1.86 1.92
CA GLN A 114 9.91 2.94 0.98
C GLN A 114 8.90 2.47 -0.07
N LEU A 115 7.89 3.30 -0.32
CA LEU A 115 6.90 3.08 -1.37
C LEU A 115 7.32 3.74 -2.69
N PRO A 116 6.83 3.24 -3.84
CA PRO A 116 7.00 3.91 -5.12
C PRO A 116 6.33 5.29 -5.12
N ASN A 117 6.79 6.17 -6.01
CA ASN A 117 6.19 7.49 -6.18
C ASN A 117 4.71 7.37 -6.60
N HIS A 118 3.89 8.30 -6.12
CA HIS A 118 2.47 8.33 -6.41
C HIS A 118 2.05 9.68 -6.99
N LYS A 119 1.31 9.66 -8.09
CA LYS A 119 0.78 10.88 -8.74
C LYS A 119 -0.72 10.94 -8.59
N THR A 120 -1.22 12.13 -8.27
CA THR A 120 -2.65 12.40 -8.22
C THR A 120 -2.98 13.82 -8.69
N ILE A 121 -4.27 14.14 -8.80
CA ILE A 121 -4.74 15.47 -9.18
C ILE A 121 -5.54 16.05 -8.02
N TRP A 122 -5.08 17.17 -7.48
CA TRP A 122 -5.90 17.99 -6.60
C TRP A 122 -6.96 18.72 -7.40
N MET A 123 -8.21 18.62 -6.94
CA MET A 123 -9.33 19.41 -7.43
C MET A 123 -9.81 20.32 -6.30
N PRO A 124 -9.73 21.64 -6.46
CA PRO A 124 -10.18 22.54 -5.41
C PRO A 124 -11.69 22.39 -5.18
N PRO A 125 -12.16 22.49 -3.93
CA PRO A 125 -13.58 22.43 -3.63
C PRO A 125 -14.32 23.52 -4.39
N ARG A 126 -15.34 23.13 -5.16
CA ARG A 126 -16.17 24.08 -5.90
C ARG A 126 -16.99 24.88 -4.90
N VAL A 127 -16.76 26.20 -4.84
CA VAL A 127 -17.64 27.11 -4.11
C VAL A 127 -19.00 27.04 -4.80
N ASN A 128 -20.00 26.48 -4.11
CA ASN A 128 -21.35 26.38 -4.63
C ASN A 128 -21.92 27.82 -4.75
N PRO A 129 -22.22 28.35 -5.95
CA PRO A 129 -22.66 29.74 -6.11
C PRO A 129 -24.11 29.97 -5.65
N LYS A 130 -24.68 29.10 -4.80
CA LYS A 130 -26.07 29.17 -4.32
C LYS A 130 -26.14 29.23 -2.81
N LYS A 131 -25.75 30.37 -2.25
CA LYS A 131 -26.25 30.89 -0.96
C LYS A 131 -26.30 32.42 -1.05
N ASN A 132 -27.17 32.90 -1.93
CA ASN A 132 -27.70 34.25 -1.93
C ASN A 132 -29.10 34.17 -2.54
N LYS A 133 -30.05 33.78 -1.70
CA LYS A 133 -31.46 34.17 -1.78
C LYS A 133 -31.96 34.29 -0.35
#